data_AF-A0A849TNZ2-F1
#
_entry.id   AF-A0A849TNZ2-F1
#
_cell.length_a   1.000
_cell.length_b   1.000
_cell.length_c   1.000
_cell.angle_alpha   90.00
_cell.angle_beta   90.00
_cell.angle_gamma   90.00
#
_symmetry.space_group_name_H-M   'P 1'
#
loop_
_entity.id
_entity.type
_entity.pdbx_description
1 polymer ?
#
loop_
_entity_poly.entity_id
_entity_poly.type
_entity_poly.pdbx_seq_one_letter_code
_entity_poly.pdbx_strand_id
1 'polypeptide(L)'
;MFNEIVGPVVARVWAHSEGRDVLIQSIYRASLASVFVLTTSSLVLAQTLPGTKRDLDFDAMMKTVNLEDPSYRLEYKKPTPDGSSVGMFIGIGDKPTDRSFVPTNPSSIPEAEVVAYRLSRFLGISRNYYPVDYYKLGPKATAKFKAMIVATPAVDKDSVHNRNLVLTELKADPNSIFGIYRLKSKSKMFTASALGREGKFDETTGLSQEIKASGRMPDTSKIALVGIKGGQAGFPDTPTEQRVELARQLSTIFVMDMLLGQWDRFWNNLEATGDKDGRLKLFARDNGGATLDDWEGHDDYNRWV
;
A
#
# COMPACT_ATOMS: atom_id res chain seq x y z
N MET A 1 38.84 46.20 39.40
CA MET A 1 38.57 46.49 40.82
C MET A 1 38.01 47.90 40.89
N PHE A 2 36.70 48.05 40.69
CA PHE A 2 35.91 49.26 40.94
C PHE A 2 34.46 48.81 41.11
N ASN A 3 33.93 49.02 42.32
CA ASN A 3 32.51 48.94 42.68
C ASN A 3 31.94 50.36 42.60
N GLU A 4 30.69 50.50 42.15
CA GLU A 4 29.58 51.25 42.77
C GLU A 4 28.44 51.42 41.73
N ILE A 5 27.24 50.87 41.97
CA ILE A 5 26.00 51.48 42.51
C ILE A 5 25.11 52.16 41.44
N VAL A 6 23.78 52.08 41.66
CA VAL A 6 22.64 52.85 41.10
C VAL A 6 21.69 52.06 40.16
N GLY A 7 20.58 51.56 40.69
CA GLY A 7 19.25 51.65 40.03
C GLY A 7 18.57 52.98 40.40
N PRO A 8 17.29 53.32 40.12
CA PRO A 8 16.14 52.54 39.59
C PRO A 8 15.31 53.32 38.52
N VAL A 9 14.11 52.85 38.10
CA VAL A 9 12.87 53.64 37.80
C VAL A 9 11.73 52.78 37.18
N VAL A 10 10.63 52.65 37.94
CA VAL A 10 9.18 52.78 37.59
C VAL A 10 8.58 51.77 36.58
N ALA A 11 7.68 50.83 36.94
CA ALA A 11 6.32 50.84 37.54
C ALA A 11 5.13 50.92 36.54
N ARG A 12 4.00 50.29 36.95
CA ARG A 12 2.70 49.99 36.28
C ARG A 12 2.70 48.63 35.58
N VAL A 13 1.89 47.63 35.95
CA VAL A 13 0.43 47.69 36.15
C VAL A 13 0.01 46.77 37.31
N TRP A 14 -0.80 47.31 38.22
CA TRP A 14 -1.56 46.60 39.25
C TRP A 14 -2.98 46.34 38.73
N ALA A 15 -3.58 45.27 39.26
CA ALA A 15 -5.02 45.01 39.35
C ALA A 15 -5.76 44.52 38.10
N HIS A 16 -5.93 43.19 37.98
CA HIS A 16 -7.24 42.51 37.83
C HIS A 16 -7.02 41.00 37.59
N SER A 17 -6.94 40.19 38.64
CA SER A 17 -7.04 38.73 38.46
C SER A 17 -7.75 37.95 39.57
N GLU A 18 -8.40 38.61 40.54
CA GLU A 18 -9.11 37.91 41.62
C GLU A 18 -10.55 37.47 41.27
N GLY A 19 -10.88 37.36 39.97
CA GLY A 19 -12.23 37.02 39.50
C GLY A 19 -12.35 35.77 38.61
N ARG A 20 -11.25 35.07 38.28
CA ARG A 20 -11.30 33.92 37.33
C ARG A 20 -11.21 32.53 37.97
N ASP A 21 -10.79 32.43 39.23
CA ASP A 21 -10.51 31.12 39.84
C ASP A 21 -11.73 30.43 40.47
N VAL A 22 -12.87 31.12 40.61
CA VAL A 22 -14.11 30.52 41.15
C VAL A 22 -15.00 29.91 40.06
N LEU A 23 -14.87 30.35 38.80
CA LEU A 23 -15.67 29.80 37.69
C LEU A 23 -15.10 28.49 37.14
N ILE A 24 -13.77 28.30 37.20
CA ILE A 24 -13.09 27.12 36.68
C ILE A 24 -13.29 25.89 37.59
N GLN A 25 -13.48 26.07 38.90
CA GLN A 25 -13.75 24.93 39.80
C GLN A 25 -15.20 24.43 39.77
N SER A 26 -16.18 25.22 39.33
CA SER A 26 -17.58 24.78 39.25
C SER A 26 -17.89 23.93 38.00
N ILE A 27 -17.15 24.12 36.90
CA ILE A 27 -17.32 23.34 35.66
C ILE A 27 -16.66 21.94 35.79
N TYR A 28 -15.65 21.81 36.63
CA TYR A 28 -14.96 20.53 36.87
C TYR A 28 -15.73 19.54 37.76
N ARG A 29 -16.77 19.98 38.49
CA ARG A 29 -17.57 19.10 39.36
C ARG A 29 -18.93 18.68 38.77
N ALA A 30 -19.39 19.32 37.70
CA ALA A 30 -20.62 18.93 37.01
C ALA A 30 -20.39 17.98 35.81
N SER A 31 -19.14 17.70 35.44
CA SER A 31 -18.78 16.86 34.28
C SER A 31 -18.26 15.46 34.65
N LEU A 32 -18.12 15.15 35.95
CA LEU A 32 -17.70 13.82 36.44
C LEU A 32 -18.86 12.89 36.83
N ALA A 33 -20.12 13.37 36.79
CA ALA A 33 -21.30 12.56 37.11
C ALA A 33 -22.07 12.04 35.87
N SER A 34 -21.59 12.33 34.65
CA SER A 34 -22.26 11.92 33.40
C SER A 34 -21.47 10.91 32.56
N VAL A 35 -20.39 10.32 33.09
CA VAL A 35 -19.52 9.38 32.37
C VAL A 35 -19.83 7.91 32.68
N PHE A 36 -20.93 7.61 33.37
CA PHE A 36 -21.22 6.25 33.83
C PHE A 36 -22.65 5.76 33.55
N VAL A 37 -23.09 5.79 32.29
CA VAL A 37 -24.04 4.79 31.73
C VAL A 37 -23.77 4.61 30.23
N LEU A 38 -22.73 3.85 29.89
CA LEU A 38 -22.60 3.16 28.59
C LEU A 38 -21.99 1.77 28.81
N THR A 39 -22.47 1.07 29.84
CA THR A 39 -22.32 -0.38 29.99
C THR A 39 -23.50 -1.08 29.30
N THR A 40 -23.71 -0.74 28.03
CA THR A 40 -24.60 -1.48 27.14
C THR A 40 -23.77 -1.93 25.94
N SER A 41 -23.52 -3.24 25.91
CA SER A 41 -22.99 -4.00 24.78
C SER A 41 -21.48 -3.91 24.56
N SER A 42 -20.73 -4.65 25.38
CA SER A 42 -19.40 -5.18 25.03
C SER A 42 -19.43 -6.19 23.86
N LEU A 43 -20.58 -6.36 23.20
CA LEU A 43 -20.63 -6.60 21.75
C LEU A 43 -20.18 -5.33 21.04
N VAL A 44 -18.91 -4.96 21.22
CA VAL A 44 -18.17 -4.30 20.17
C VAL A 44 -18.29 -5.29 19.02
N LEU A 45 -19.25 -5.06 18.12
CA LEU A 45 -19.20 -5.56 16.76
C LEU A 45 -17.73 -5.41 16.39
N ALA A 46 -17.01 -6.53 16.24
CA ALA A 46 -15.78 -6.52 15.50
C ALA A 46 -16.20 -5.96 14.14
N GLN A 47 -16.13 -4.64 13.99
CA GLN A 47 -16.51 -3.94 12.79
C GLN A 47 -15.49 -4.45 11.81
N THR A 48 -15.91 -5.44 11.04
CA THR A 48 -15.18 -5.92 9.89
C THR A 48 -14.76 -4.67 9.16
N LEU A 49 -13.45 -4.50 8.92
CA LEU A 49 -12.94 -3.34 8.19
C LEU A 49 -13.87 -3.09 6.99
N PRO A 50 -14.30 -1.84 6.75
CA PRO A 50 -15.19 -1.56 5.62
C PRO A 50 -14.55 -2.10 4.35
N GLY A 51 -15.31 -2.60 3.39
CA GLY A 51 -14.70 -3.23 2.23
C GLY A 51 -15.70 -3.72 1.21
N THR A 52 -15.21 -3.90 -0.01
CA THR A 52 -15.96 -4.56 -1.06
C THR A 52 -16.15 -6.05 -0.75
N LYS A 53 -17.04 -6.73 -1.49
CA LYS A 53 -17.17 -8.19 -1.39
C LYS A 53 -15.81 -8.90 -1.57
N ARG A 54 -14.96 -8.41 -2.47
CA ARG A 54 -13.61 -8.96 -2.72
C ARG A 54 -12.74 -8.90 -1.46
N ASP A 55 -12.83 -7.81 -0.69
CA ASP A 55 -12.04 -7.63 0.53
C ASP A 55 -12.50 -8.58 1.63
N LEU A 56 -13.82 -8.73 1.81
CA LEU A 56 -14.39 -9.67 2.78
C LEU A 56 -14.11 -11.14 2.42
N ASP A 57 -14.18 -11.48 1.13
CA ASP A 57 -13.82 -12.81 0.63
C ASP A 57 -12.33 -13.11 0.88
N PHE A 58 -11.46 -12.10 0.73
CA PHE A 58 -10.04 -12.22 1.03
C PHE A 58 -9.79 -12.44 2.53
N ASP A 59 -10.44 -11.68 3.41
CA ASP A 59 -10.35 -11.88 4.87
C ASP A 59 -10.79 -13.30 5.27
N ALA A 60 -11.90 -13.76 4.72
CA ALA A 60 -12.41 -15.10 4.98
C ALA A 60 -11.43 -16.18 4.51
N MET A 61 -10.84 -15.99 3.33
CA MET A 61 -9.81 -16.89 2.80
C MET A 61 -8.58 -16.91 3.73
N MET A 62 -8.07 -15.75 4.14
CA MET A 62 -6.85 -15.65 4.97
C MET A 62 -6.96 -16.40 6.30
N LYS A 63 -8.16 -16.53 6.88
CA LYS A 63 -8.41 -17.35 8.08
C LYS A 63 -8.17 -18.85 7.87
N THR A 64 -8.17 -19.31 6.62
CA THR A 64 -8.04 -20.73 6.26
C THR A 64 -6.76 -21.03 5.46
N VAL A 65 -5.97 -20.02 5.08
CA VAL A 65 -4.75 -20.25 4.29
C VAL A 65 -3.73 -21.05 5.12
N ASN A 66 -3.35 -22.22 4.59
CA ASN A 66 -2.31 -23.05 5.17
C ASN A 66 -1.36 -23.55 4.07
N LEU A 67 -0.24 -22.87 3.86
CA LEU A 67 0.73 -23.25 2.82
C LEU A 67 1.51 -24.54 3.12
N GLU A 68 1.25 -25.18 4.27
CA GLU A 68 1.69 -26.54 4.58
C GLU A 68 0.80 -27.61 3.93
N ASP A 69 -0.42 -27.25 3.53
CA ASP A 69 -1.40 -28.16 2.96
C ASP A 69 -0.94 -28.63 1.56
N PRO A 70 -0.98 -29.94 1.27
CA PRO A 70 -0.48 -30.50 0.01
C PRO A 70 -1.26 -30.06 -1.23
N SER A 71 -2.47 -29.50 -1.07
CA SER A 71 -3.24 -28.92 -2.17
C SER A 71 -2.62 -27.64 -2.75
N TYR A 72 -1.70 -26.99 -2.01
CA TYR A 72 -0.94 -25.85 -2.51
C TYR A 72 0.29 -26.29 -3.28
N ARG A 73 0.40 -25.78 -4.51
CA ARG A 73 1.62 -25.88 -5.33
C ARG A 73 2.45 -24.63 -5.12
N LEU A 74 3.70 -24.80 -4.68
CA LEU A 74 4.63 -23.70 -4.46
C LEU A 74 5.65 -23.70 -5.60
N GLU A 75 5.84 -22.55 -6.23
CA GLU A 75 6.77 -22.37 -7.34
C GLU A 75 7.64 -21.15 -7.07
N TYR A 76 8.94 -21.24 -7.32
CA TYR A 76 9.82 -20.09 -7.13
C TYR A 76 9.48 -18.97 -8.12
N LYS A 77 9.44 -17.71 -7.65
CA LYS A 77 9.36 -16.54 -8.53
C LYS A 77 10.72 -16.45 -9.24
N LYS A 78 10.76 -16.90 -10.49
CA LYS A 78 11.99 -16.86 -11.29
C LYS A 78 12.55 -15.43 -11.32
N PRO A 79 13.86 -15.23 -11.08
CA PRO A 79 14.49 -13.94 -11.23
C PRO A 79 14.29 -13.43 -12.66
N THR A 80 14.03 -12.14 -12.80
CA THR A 80 14.05 -11.44 -14.09
C THR A 80 15.27 -10.54 -14.12
N PRO A 81 15.86 -10.24 -15.29
CA PRO A 81 17.01 -9.33 -15.37
C PRO A 81 16.81 -8.01 -14.62
N ASP A 82 15.57 -7.51 -14.62
CA ASP A 82 15.19 -6.23 -14.01
C ASP A 82 14.47 -6.41 -12.65
N GLY A 83 14.56 -7.59 -12.02
CA GLY A 83 13.78 -7.91 -10.81
C GLY A 83 14.63 -8.37 -9.64
N SER A 84 14.66 -7.58 -8.58
CA SER A 84 15.41 -7.87 -7.34
C SER A 84 14.63 -8.71 -6.31
N SER A 85 13.33 -8.96 -6.53
CA SER A 85 12.48 -9.57 -5.50
C SER A 85 12.68 -11.07 -5.35
N VAL A 86 12.79 -11.51 -4.10
CA VAL A 86 12.73 -12.92 -3.69
C VAL A 86 11.28 -13.27 -3.34
N GLY A 87 10.80 -14.45 -3.74
CA GLY A 87 9.45 -14.87 -3.36
C GLY A 87 9.03 -16.16 -4.04
N MET A 88 7.80 -16.59 -3.78
CA MET A 88 7.20 -17.74 -4.43
C MET A 88 5.79 -17.45 -4.92
N PHE A 89 5.43 -18.07 -6.03
CA PHE A 89 4.08 -18.17 -6.53
C PHE A 89 3.36 -19.35 -5.87
N ILE A 90 2.06 -19.18 -5.66
CA ILE A 90 1.21 -20.15 -4.99
C ILE A 90 0.05 -20.49 -5.91
N GLY A 91 -0.07 -21.77 -6.26
CA GLY A 91 -1.22 -22.35 -6.98
C GLY A 91 -2.04 -23.26 -6.06
N ILE A 92 -3.28 -23.55 -6.44
CA ILE A 92 -4.16 -24.51 -5.73
C ILE A 92 -4.65 -25.55 -6.73
N GLY A 93 -4.31 -26.82 -6.52
CA GLY A 93 -4.53 -27.87 -7.52
C GLY A 93 -4.00 -27.44 -8.90
N ASP A 94 -4.75 -27.67 -9.96
CA ASP A 94 -4.33 -27.33 -11.34
C ASP A 94 -4.57 -25.86 -11.74
N LYS A 95 -5.01 -25.01 -10.79
CA LYS A 95 -5.31 -23.61 -11.09
C LYS A 95 -4.02 -22.81 -11.34
N PRO A 96 -4.10 -21.72 -12.14
CA PRO A 96 -2.99 -20.77 -12.30
C PRO A 96 -2.52 -20.19 -10.96
N THR A 97 -1.26 -19.78 -10.93
CA THR A 97 -0.64 -19.13 -9.77
C THR A 97 -1.08 -17.66 -9.66
N ASP A 98 -2.25 -17.43 -9.08
CA ASP A 98 -2.83 -16.10 -8.82
C ASP A 98 -2.47 -15.54 -7.43
N ARG A 99 -1.55 -16.20 -6.72
CA ARG A 99 -1.12 -15.84 -5.37
C ARG A 99 0.40 -15.80 -5.29
N SER A 100 0.92 -15.07 -4.33
CA SER A 100 2.34 -15.08 -4.03
C SER A 100 2.62 -14.88 -2.55
N PHE A 101 3.69 -15.50 -2.08
CA PHE A 101 4.34 -15.17 -0.82
C PHE A 101 5.62 -14.39 -1.09
N VAL A 102 5.81 -13.29 -0.38
CA VAL A 102 6.99 -12.43 -0.49
C VAL A 102 7.54 -12.18 0.93
N PRO A 103 8.76 -12.63 1.25
CA PRO A 103 9.39 -12.38 2.54
C PRO A 103 9.91 -10.94 2.63
N THR A 104 10.18 -10.48 3.85
CA THR A 104 10.82 -9.19 4.10
C THR A 104 12.22 -9.12 3.48
N ASN A 105 12.50 -8.05 2.73
CA ASN A 105 13.84 -7.68 2.27
C ASN A 105 13.84 -6.20 1.84
N PRO A 106 15.01 -5.58 1.58
CA PRO A 106 15.07 -4.17 1.15
C PRO A 106 14.23 -3.81 -0.09
N SER A 107 13.91 -4.78 -0.95
CA SER A 107 13.04 -4.56 -2.13
C SER A 107 11.58 -5.00 -1.91
N SER A 108 11.22 -5.41 -0.71
CA SER A 108 9.83 -5.71 -0.34
C SER A 108 9.63 -5.49 1.15
N ILE A 109 8.95 -4.39 1.47
CA ILE A 109 8.55 -4.02 2.83
C ILE A 109 7.10 -4.51 3.04
N PRO A 110 6.87 -5.64 3.75
CA PRO A 110 5.53 -6.16 4.05
C PRO A 110 4.55 -5.14 4.61
N GLU A 111 5.05 -4.30 5.51
CA GLU A 111 4.28 -3.30 6.22
C GLU A 111 3.66 -2.30 5.25
N ALA A 112 4.45 -1.77 4.32
CA ALA A 112 3.99 -0.82 3.32
C ALA A 112 2.90 -1.42 2.42
N GLU A 113 3.06 -2.66 1.98
CA GLU A 113 2.07 -3.37 1.18
C GLU A 113 0.75 -3.57 1.92
N VAL A 114 0.83 -4.07 3.15
CA VAL A 114 -0.35 -4.34 3.98
C VAL A 114 -1.06 -3.05 4.37
N VAL A 115 -0.32 -2.00 4.73
CA VAL A 115 -0.89 -0.69 5.07
C VAL A 115 -1.53 -0.04 3.84
N ALA A 116 -0.87 -0.08 2.67
CA ALA A 116 -1.46 0.43 1.42
C ALA A 116 -2.81 -0.21 1.13
N TYR A 117 -2.89 -1.54 1.21
CA TYR A 117 -4.14 -2.24 0.99
C TYR A 117 -5.19 -1.92 2.06
N ARG A 118 -4.84 -1.96 3.36
CA ARG A 118 -5.81 -1.70 4.45
C ARG A 118 -6.34 -0.27 4.43
N LEU A 119 -5.48 0.72 4.18
CA LEU A 119 -5.89 2.12 4.07
C LEU A 119 -6.72 2.35 2.80
N SER A 120 -6.35 1.76 1.65
CA SER A 120 -7.17 1.86 0.44
C SER A 120 -8.57 1.24 0.63
N ARG A 121 -8.66 0.15 1.39
CA ARG A 121 -9.92 -0.47 1.79
C ARG A 121 -10.73 0.45 2.70
N PHE A 122 -10.11 1.06 3.70
CA PHE A 122 -10.76 2.03 4.57
C PHE A 122 -11.35 3.22 3.79
N LEU A 123 -10.63 3.70 2.77
CA LEU A 123 -11.03 4.81 1.90
C LEU A 123 -11.99 4.40 0.76
N GLY A 124 -12.39 3.13 0.66
CA GLY A 124 -13.34 2.65 -0.37
C GLY A 124 -12.76 2.54 -1.78
N ILE A 125 -11.42 2.47 -1.90
CA ILE A 125 -10.65 2.49 -3.15
C ILE A 125 -9.79 1.23 -3.34
N SER A 126 -9.99 0.20 -2.51
CA SER A 126 -9.25 -1.09 -2.55
C SER A 126 -9.30 -1.80 -3.90
N ARG A 127 -10.26 -1.46 -4.77
CA ARG A 127 -10.32 -1.98 -6.14
C ARG A 127 -9.09 -1.66 -6.98
N ASN A 128 -8.38 -0.59 -6.65
CA ASN A 128 -7.14 -0.17 -7.31
C ASN A 128 -5.89 -0.86 -6.74
N TYR A 129 -6.02 -1.72 -5.72
CA TYR A 129 -4.91 -2.38 -5.03
C TYR A 129 -5.07 -3.90 -5.04
N TYR A 130 -3.97 -4.62 -4.82
CA TYR A 130 -4.01 -6.06 -4.58
C TYR A 130 -4.29 -6.35 -3.11
N PRO A 131 -5.27 -7.23 -2.80
CA PRO A 131 -5.43 -7.75 -1.45
C PRO A 131 -4.15 -8.44 -0.99
N VAL A 132 -3.73 -8.07 0.20
CA VAL A 132 -2.50 -8.54 0.83
C VAL A 132 -2.68 -8.55 2.33
N ASP A 133 -2.13 -9.56 2.99
CA ASP A 133 -2.07 -9.63 4.44
C ASP A 133 -0.77 -10.28 4.88
N TYR A 134 -0.41 -10.10 6.13
CA TYR A 134 0.74 -10.76 6.71
C TYR A 134 0.55 -12.28 6.71
N TYR A 135 1.64 -12.99 6.48
CA TYR A 135 1.65 -14.44 6.54
C TYR A 135 2.99 -14.94 7.06
N LYS A 136 2.95 -15.97 7.90
CA LYS A 136 4.13 -16.63 8.43
C LYS A 136 4.15 -18.07 7.92
N LEU A 137 5.19 -18.45 7.19
CA LEU A 137 5.31 -19.82 6.70
C LEU A 137 5.50 -20.79 7.87
N GLY A 138 4.85 -21.95 7.78
CA GLY A 138 5.12 -23.06 8.69
C GLY A 138 6.40 -23.81 8.30
N PRO A 139 6.78 -24.86 9.05
CA PRO A 139 8.06 -25.55 8.86
C PRO A 139 8.22 -26.22 7.49
N LYS A 140 7.21 -26.92 6.95
CA LYS A 140 7.37 -27.64 5.68
C LYS A 140 7.40 -26.67 4.51
N ALA A 141 6.57 -25.63 4.51
CA ALA A 141 6.56 -24.57 3.51
C ALA A 141 7.87 -23.78 3.55
N THR A 142 8.40 -23.49 4.74
CA THR A 142 9.70 -22.83 4.93
C THR A 142 10.84 -23.68 4.35
N ALA A 143 10.87 -24.99 4.65
CA ALA A 143 11.87 -25.89 4.09
C ALA A 143 11.81 -25.96 2.56
N LYS A 144 10.60 -26.05 1.97
CA LYS A 144 10.40 -26.00 0.52
C LYS A 144 10.86 -24.67 -0.08
N PHE A 145 10.50 -23.56 0.56
CA PHE A 145 10.88 -22.22 0.12
C PHE A 145 12.41 -22.04 0.12
N LYS A 146 13.08 -22.45 1.20
CA LYS A 146 14.53 -22.47 1.30
C LYS A 146 15.18 -23.29 0.18
N ALA A 147 14.68 -24.50 -0.07
CA ALA A 147 15.18 -25.36 -1.14
C ALA A 147 15.06 -24.69 -2.51
N MET A 148 13.93 -24.02 -2.80
CA MET A 148 13.71 -23.27 -4.03
C MET A 148 14.68 -22.08 -4.20
N ILE A 149 14.92 -21.31 -3.13
CA ILE A 149 15.87 -20.20 -3.14
C ILE A 149 17.31 -20.69 -3.37
N VAL A 150 17.69 -21.81 -2.73
CA VAL A 150 19.02 -22.39 -2.89
C VAL A 150 19.23 -22.90 -4.31
N ALA A 151 18.22 -23.57 -4.88
CA ALA A 151 18.27 -24.17 -6.22
C ALA A 151 18.23 -23.15 -7.36
N THR A 152 17.79 -21.91 -7.11
CA THR A 152 17.68 -20.88 -8.14
C THR A 152 18.75 -19.80 -7.96
N PRO A 153 19.76 -19.74 -8.84
CA PRO A 153 20.77 -18.69 -8.80
C PRO A 153 20.14 -17.31 -9.02
N ALA A 154 20.57 -16.34 -8.22
CA ALA A 154 20.34 -14.92 -8.45
C ALA A 154 21.46 -14.37 -9.37
N VAL A 155 21.12 -13.44 -10.26
CA VAL A 155 22.03 -12.97 -11.32
C VAL A 155 22.48 -11.54 -11.08
N ASP A 156 21.54 -10.63 -10.80
CA ASP A 156 21.85 -9.24 -10.49
C ASP A 156 22.28 -9.04 -9.03
N LYS A 157 23.01 -7.94 -8.78
CA LYS A 157 23.60 -7.64 -7.47
C LYS A 157 22.55 -7.53 -6.37
N ASP A 158 21.40 -6.93 -6.67
CA ASP A 158 20.37 -6.65 -5.68
C ASP A 158 19.57 -7.91 -5.35
N SER A 159 19.25 -8.74 -6.34
CA SER A 159 18.64 -10.06 -6.08
C SER A 159 19.58 -10.99 -5.33
N VAL A 160 20.90 -10.94 -5.58
CA VAL A 160 21.90 -11.68 -4.78
C VAL A 160 21.90 -11.19 -3.33
N HIS A 161 21.91 -9.86 -3.12
CA HIS A 161 21.86 -9.28 -1.79
C HIS A 161 20.58 -9.68 -1.04
N ASN A 162 19.41 -9.47 -1.64
CA ASN A 162 18.11 -9.83 -1.07
C ASN A 162 18.01 -11.32 -0.77
N ARG A 163 18.47 -12.18 -1.68
CA ARG A 163 18.52 -13.63 -1.49
C ARG A 163 19.36 -13.99 -0.26
N ASN A 164 20.52 -13.38 -0.09
CA ASN A 164 21.40 -13.68 1.04
C ASN A 164 20.81 -13.22 2.38
N LEU A 165 20.07 -12.11 2.41
CA LEU A 165 19.33 -11.68 3.59
C LEU A 165 18.25 -12.70 3.97
N VAL A 166 17.42 -13.13 3.02
CA VAL A 166 16.39 -14.15 3.24
C VAL A 166 17.00 -15.48 3.69
N LEU A 167 18.11 -15.92 3.09
CA LEU A 167 18.81 -17.13 3.52
C LEU A 167 19.43 -17.01 4.92
N THR A 168 19.82 -15.81 5.32
CA THR A 168 20.31 -15.53 6.67
C THR A 168 19.18 -15.64 7.70
N GLU A 169 18.01 -15.08 7.39
CA GLU A 169 16.80 -15.22 8.23
C GLU A 169 16.40 -16.71 8.36
N LEU A 170 16.36 -17.46 7.24
CA LEU A 170 16.07 -18.89 7.21
C LEU A 170 17.15 -19.77 7.86
N LYS A 171 18.32 -19.21 8.19
CA LYS A 171 19.34 -19.87 9.00
C LYS A 171 19.09 -19.61 10.49
N ALA A 172 18.64 -18.41 10.84
CA ALA A 172 18.31 -18.02 12.21
C ALA A 172 17.02 -18.69 12.70
N ASP A 173 15.99 -18.77 11.86
CA ASP A 173 14.76 -19.55 12.11
C ASP A 173 14.50 -20.52 10.94
N PRO A 174 15.00 -21.77 11.03
CA PRO A 174 14.80 -22.76 9.98
C PRO A 174 13.35 -23.22 9.78
N ASN A 175 12.46 -22.93 10.75
CA ASN A 175 11.10 -23.46 10.79
C ASN A 175 10.05 -22.41 10.43
N SER A 176 10.42 -21.15 10.28
CA SER A 176 9.50 -20.13 9.82
C SER A 176 10.20 -18.95 9.16
N ILE A 177 9.44 -18.25 8.32
CA ILE A 177 9.83 -16.95 7.78
C ILE A 177 8.59 -16.08 7.67
N PHE A 178 8.74 -14.80 8.02
CA PHE A 178 7.68 -13.81 7.93
C PHE A 178 7.64 -13.16 6.55
N GLY A 179 6.45 -12.72 6.14
CA GLY A 179 6.26 -12.00 4.89
C GLY A 179 4.80 -11.66 4.68
N ILE A 180 4.46 -11.49 3.41
CA ILE A 180 3.08 -11.22 2.97
C ILE A 180 2.56 -12.32 2.07
N TYR A 181 1.26 -12.56 2.17
CA TYR A 181 0.49 -13.29 1.19
C TYR A 181 -0.31 -12.29 0.34
N ARG A 182 -0.08 -12.30 -0.98
CA ARG A 182 -0.72 -11.40 -1.95
C ARG A 182 -1.65 -12.16 -2.88
N LEU A 183 -2.86 -11.66 -3.09
CA LEU A 183 -3.82 -12.16 -4.08
C LEU A 183 -3.80 -11.28 -5.33
N LYS A 184 -3.28 -11.82 -6.43
CA LYS A 184 -3.18 -11.11 -7.72
C LYS A 184 -4.50 -11.12 -8.46
N SER A 185 -4.61 -10.20 -9.42
CA SER A 185 -5.70 -10.25 -10.39
C SER A 185 -5.60 -11.53 -11.24
N LYS A 186 -6.74 -12.16 -11.53
CA LYS A 186 -6.83 -13.22 -12.54
C LYS A 186 -6.85 -12.67 -13.97
N SER A 187 -7.10 -11.37 -14.10
CA SER A 187 -7.00 -10.68 -15.38
C SER A 187 -5.54 -10.44 -15.73
N LYS A 188 -5.23 -10.54 -17.01
CA LYS A 188 -3.96 -10.05 -17.55
C LYS A 188 -3.87 -8.55 -17.33
N MET A 189 -2.76 -8.14 -16.73
CA MET A 189 -2.44 -6.75 -16.43
C MET A 189 -1.39 -6.26 -17.43
N PHE A 190 -1.47 -4.99 -17.79
CA PHE A 190 -0.57 -4.35 -18.74
C PHE A 190 0.02 -3.11 -18.08
N THR A 191 1.33 -2.86 -18.22
CA THR A 191 1.93 -1.63 -17.71
C THR A 191 1.29 -0.41 -18.37
N ALA A 192 0.91 0.59 -17.58
CA ALA A 192 0.36 1.85 -18.07
C ALA A 192 1.46 2.82 -18.57
N SER A 193 2.33 2.36 -19.47
CA SER A 193 3.50 3.11 -19.96
C SER A 193 3.16 4.42 -20.68
N ALA A 194 1.89 4.60 -21.10
CA ALA A 194 1.41 5.85 -21.66
C ALA A 194 1.31 7.00 -20.63
N LEU A 195 1.39 6.69 -19.33
CA LEU A 195 1.27 7.66 -18.24
C LEU A 195 2.63 8.06 -17.65
N GLY A 196 3.70 7.35 -17.98
CA GLY A 196 5.01 7.58 -17.38
C GLY A 196 6.00 6.50 -17.78
N ARG A 197 7.24 6.70 -17.35
CA ARG A 197 8.36 5.78 -17.53
C ARG A 197 9.02 5.51 -16.19
N GLU A 198 9.97 4.60 -16.18
CA GLU A 198 10.79 4.24 -15.01
C GLU A 198 11.11 5.45 -14.10
N GLY A 199 10.62 5.38 -12.86
CA GLY A 199 10.77 6.43 -11.83
C GLY A 199 10.11 7.78 -12.10
N LYS A 200 9.36 7.97 -13.19
CA LYS A 200 8.86 9.30 -13.59
C LYS A 200 7.49 9.30 -14.24
N PHE A 201 6.57 10.08 -13.64
CA PHE A 201 5.30 10.43 -14.24
C PHE A 201 5.47 11.35 -15.46
N ASP A 202 4.69 11.12 -16.53
CA ASP A 202 4.73 11.98 -17.72
C ASP A 202 3.76 13.17 -17.58
N GLU A 203 4.35 14.32 -17.23
CA GLU A 203 3.66 15.60 -17.06
C GLU A 203 3.07 16.19 -18.35
N THR A 204 3.34 15.59 -19.52
CA THR A 204 2.78 16.07 -20.80
C THR A 204 1.45 15.40 -21.15
N THR A 205 1.06 14.34 -20.42
CA THR A 205 -0.17 13.61 -20.71
C THR A 205 -1.43 14.43 -20.40
N GLY A 206 -2.53 14.15 -21.11
CA GLY A 206 -3.80 14.81 -20.82
C GLY A 206 -4.29 14.56 -19.38
N LEU A 207 -4.00 13.38 -18.83
CA LEU A 207 -4.36 13.00 -17.45
C LEU A 207 -3.48 13.69 -16.41
N SER A 208 -2.18 13.91 -16.66
CA SER A 208 -1.34 14.65 -15.72
C SER A 208 -1.82 16.09 -15.54
N GLN A 209 -2.25 16.72 -16.63
CA GLN A 209 -2.85 18.06 -16.60
C GLN A 209 -4.21 18.11 -15.92
N GLU A 210 -4.88 16.96 -15.70
CA GLU A 210 -6.19 16.89 -15.06
C GLU A 210 -6.13 16.56 -13.57
N ILE A 211 -5.03 15.96 -13.10
CA ILE A 211 -4.82 15.66 -11.69
C ILE A 211 -4.08 16.76 -10.94
N LYS A 212 -3.41 17.68 -11.65
CA LYS A 212 -2.77 18.87 -11.09
C LYS A 212 -3.80 19.81 -10.48
N ALA A 213 -3.49 20.41 -9.33
CA ALA A 213 -4.40 21.34 -8.64
C ALA A 213 -4.78 22.58 -9.50
N SER A 214 -3.84 23.07 -10.32
CA SER A 214 -4.06 24.16 -11.29
C SER A 214 -4.53 23.68 -12.67
N GLY A 215 -4.72 22.37 -12.81
CA GLY A 215 -5.12 21.70 -14.02
C GLY A 215 -6.55 22.00 -14.44
N ARG A 216 -6.89 21.60 -15.67
CA ARG A 216 -8.29 21.64 -16.12
C ARG A 216 -9.08 20.52 -15.45
N MET A 217 -10.34 20.78 -15.13
CA MET A 217 -11.24 19.72 -14.66
C MET A 217 -11.41 18.66 -15.75
N PRO A 218 -11.27 17.36 -15.43
CA PRO A 218 -11.48 16.30 -16.40
C PRO A 218 -12.95 16.23 -16.82
N ASP A 219 -13.16 15.96 -18.11
CA ASP A 219 -14.49 15.81 -18.70
C ASP A 219 -14.97 14.34 -18.67
N THR A 220 -16.17 14.10 -19.23
CA THR A 220 -16.77 12.76 -19.34
C THR A 220 -16.45 12.04 -20.65
N SER A 221 -15.56 12.59 -21.49
CA SER A 221 -15.14 11.91 -22.71
C SER A 221 -14.39 10.63 -22.38
N LYS A 222 -14.45 9.63 -23.26
CA LYS A 222 -13.79 8.35 -23.07
C LYS A 222 -12.43 8.33 -23.76
N ILE A 223 -11.42 7.81 -23.08
CA ILE A 223 -10.09 7.59 -23.63
C ILE A 223 -9.67 6.13 -23.46
N ALA A 224 -8.80 5.67 -24.34
CA ALA A 224 -8.04 4.44 -24.18
C ALA A 224 -6.58 4.79 -23.81
N LEU A 225 -5.90 3.89 -23.12
CA LEU A 225 -4.44 3.99 -22.93
C LEU A 225 -3.73 3.05 -23.90
N VAL A 226 -2.70 3.57 -24.56
CA VAL A 226 -1.91 2.81 -25.53
C VAL A 226 -1.34 1.55 -24.88
N GLY A 227 -1.51 0.41 -25.54
CA GLY A 227 -0.98 -0.89 -25.09
C GLY A 227 -1.86 -1.64 -24.09
N ILE A 228 -2.92 -1.03 -23.55
CA ILE A 228 -3.83 -1.69 -22.61
C ILE A 228 -4.92 -2.43 -23.37
N LYS A 229 -5.19 -3.69 -22.98
CA LYS A 229 -6.20 -4.56 -23.59
C LYS A 229 -7.14 -5.15 -22.56
N GLY A 230 -8.17 -5.85 -23.05
CA GLY A 230 -9.03 -6.70 -22.24
C GLY A 230 -8.23 -7.72 -21.43
N GLY A 231 -8.56 -7.84 -20.14
CA GLY A 231 -7.83 -8.69 -19.21
C GLY A 231 -8.04 -10.20 -19.39
N GLN A 232 -9.04 -10.62 -20.16
CA GLN A 232 -9.37 -12.02 -20.41
C GLN A 232 -9.81 -12.22 -21.87
N ALA A 233 -9.76 -13.46 -22.34
CA ALA A 233 -10.25 -13.82 -23.66
C ALA A 233 -11.75 -13.46 -23.79
N GLY A 234 -12.11 -12.79 -24.88
CA GLY A 234 -13.47 -12.32 -25.14
C GLY A 234 -13.82 -10.97 -24.51
N PHE A 235 -12.92 -10.35 -23.73
CA PHE A 235 -13.11 -8.96 -23.30
C PHE A 235 -12.74 -8.00 -24.44
N PRO A 236 -13.28 -6.77 -24.47
CA PRO A 236 -12.95 -5.80 -25.51
C PRO A 236 -11.43 -5.52 -25.60
N ASP A 237 -10.89 -5.55 -26.83
CA ASP A 237 -9.45 -5.37 -27.08
C ASP A 237 -8.96 -3.95 -26.81
N THR A 238 -9.84 -2.96 -26.95
CA THR A 238 -9.56 -1.54 -26.71
C THR A 238 -10.46 -1.03 -25.60
N PRO A 239 -10.13 -1.32 -24.32
CA PRO A 239 -10.92 -0.80 -23.21
C PRO A 239 -10.79 0.72 -23.13
N THR A 240 -11.89 1.37 -22.77
CA THR A 240 -11.96 2.82 -22.61
C THR A 240 -12.53 3.16 -21.24
N GLU A 241 -12.21 4.35 -20.73
CA GLU A 241 -12.84 4.88 -19.52
C GLU A 241 -12.98 6.39 -19.62
N GLN A 242 -13.94 6.95 -18.89
CA GLN A 242 -14.12 8.38 -18.78
C GLN A 242 -12.88 9.04 -18.18
N ARG A 243 -12.47 10.18 -18.72
CA ARG A 243 -11.30 10.94 -18.24
C ARG A 243 -11.43 11.29 -16.77
N VAL A 244 -12.60 11.73 -16.32
CA VAL A 244 -12.87 11.99 -14.90
C VAL A 244 -12.67 10.76 -14.00
N GLU A 245 -13.04 9.56 -14.44
CA GLU A 245 -12.88 8.34 -13.65
C GLU A 245 -11.43 7.84 -13.64
N LEU A 246 -10.68 8.06 -14.72
CA LEU A 246 -9.24 7.76 -14.73
C LEU A 246 -8.44 8.75 -13.91
N ALA A 247 -8.73 10.04 -14.01
CA ALA A 247 -8.14 11.07 -13.16
C ALA A 247 -8.42 10.73 -11.68
N ARG A 248 -9.67 10.41 -11.33
CA ARG A 248 -10.03 9.99 -9.97
C ARG A 248 -9.22 8.78 -9.50
N GLN A 249 -9.09 7.73 -10.31
CA GLN A 249 -8.28 6.55 -9.98
C GLN A 249 -6.80 6.89 -9.79
N LEU A 250 -6.22 7.68 -10.69
CA LEU A 250 -4.82 8.06 -10.65
C LEU A 250 -4.49 8.98 -9.47
N SER A 251 -5.30 10.03 -9.24
CA SER A 251 -5.16 10.91 -8.07
C SER A 251 -5.26 10.12 -6.76
N THR A 252 -6.18 9.16 -6.70
CA THR A 252 -6.32 8.29 -5.54
C THR A 252 -5.05 7.47 -5.29
N ILE A 253 -4.44 6.91 -6.33
CA ILE A 253 -3.18 6.17 -6.23
C ILE A 253 -2.06 7.10 -5.74
N PHE A 254 -1.97 8.31 -6.28
CA PHE A 254 -0.91 9.26 -5.90
C PHE A 254 -1.06 9.77 -4.46
N VAL A 255 -2.28 10.02 -3.99
CA VAL A 255 -2.51 10.39 -2.58
C VAL A 255 -2.04 9.26 -1.66
N MET A 256 -2.35 8.02 -2.00
CA MET A 256 -1.86 6.86 -1.25
C MET A 256 -0.34 6.73 -1.32
N ASP A 257 0.26 6.98 -2.49
CA ASP A 257 1.71 6.92 -2.67
C ASP A 257 2.41 7.99 -1.82
N MET A 258 1.87 9.22 -1.78
CA MET A 258 2.35 10.29 -0.90
C MET A 258 2.23 9.94 0.59
N LEU A 259 1.10 9.36 1.00
CA LEU A 259 0.87 8.97 2.40
C LEU A 259 1.81 7.86 2.89
N LEU A 260 2.37 7.07 1.96
CA LEU A 260 3.17 5.90 2.29
C LEU A 260 4.64 6.05 1.88
N GLY A 261 5.02 7.16 1.26
CA GLY A 261 6.38 7.38 0.75
C GLY A 261 6.73 6.41 -0.39
N GLN A 262 5.77 6.03 -1.23
CA GLN A 262 6.02 5.15 -2.38
C GLN A 262 6.79 5.91 -3.45
N TRP A 263 8.06 5.60 -3.68
CA TRP A 263 8.88 6.28 -4.69
C TRP A 263 8.89 5.57 -6.06
N ASP A 264 8.41 4.32 -6.15
CA ASP A 264 8.61 3.46 -7.33
C ASP A 264 7.33 3.15 -8.15
N ARG A 265 6.42 4.11 -8.33
CA ARG A 265 5.13 3.83 -8.98
C ARG A 265 5.24 3.49 -10.48
N PHE A 266 6.18 4.07 -11.22
CA PHE A 266 6.23 3.96 -12.69
C PHE A 266 7.21 2.92 -13.25
N TRP A 267 7.86 2.12 -12.38
CA TRP A 267 8.73 1.00 -12.76
C TRP A 267 7.92 -0.30 -12.96
N ASN A 268 6.96 -0.28 -13.88
CA ASN A 268 5.98 -1.37 -14.08
C ASN A 268 5.02 -1.61 -12.89
N ASN A 269 4.95 -0.67 -11.94
CA ASN A 269 4.13 -0.77 -10.73
C ASN A 269 2.80 -0.01 -10.86
N LEU A 270 2.56 0.69 -11.98
CA LEU A 270 1.24 1.18 -12.39
C LEU A 270 0.75 0.31 -13.56
N GLU A 271 -0.22 -0.54 -13.26
CA GLU A 271 -0.82 -1.45 -14.23
C GLU A 271 -2.23 -0.99 -14.63
N ALA A 272 -2.70 -1.46 -15.77
CA ALA A 272 -4.08 -1.29 -16.19
C ALA A 272 -4.62 -2.55 -16.87
N THR A 273 -5.94 -2.71 -16.88
CA THR A 273 -6.61 -3.78 -17.60
C THR A 273 -8.03 -3.37 -18.00
N GLY A 274 -8.54 -3.92 -19.10
CA GLY A 274 -9.94 -3.82 -19.48
C GLY A 274 -10.79 -4.90 -18.79
N ASP A 275 -11.96 -4.53 -18.30
CA ASP A 275 -12.94 -5.51 -17.82
C ASP A 275 -13.89 -6.01 -18.92
N LYS A 276 -14.81 -6.91 -18.55
CA LYS A 276 -15.80 -7.50 -19.46
C LYS A 276 -16.72 -6.48 -20.13
N ASP A 277 -16.91 -5.32 -19.51
CA ASP A 277 -17.78 -4.25 -19.99
C ASP A 277 -16.98 -3.25 -20.84
N GLY A 278 -15.71 -3.54 -21.12
CA GLY A 278 -14.79 -2.69 -21.87
C GLY A 278 -14.28 -1.49 -21.08
N ARG A 279 -14.42 -1.49 -19.75
CA ARG A 279 -13.94 -0.39 -18.91
C ARG A 279 -12.47 -0.55 -18.57
N LEU A 280 -11.71 0.51 -18.80
CA LEU A 280 -10.30 0.62 -18.43
C LEU A 280 -10.17 0.89 -16.92
N LYS A 281 -9.31 0.14 -16.22
CA LYS A 281 -9.05 0.31 -14.77
C LYS A 281 -7.56 0.37 -14.49
N LEU A 282 -7.16 1.27 -13.59
CA LEU A 282 -5.78 1.42 -13.11
C LEU A 282 -5.56 0.66 -11.80
N PHE A 283 -4.36 0.12 -11.60
CA PHE A 283 -3.97 -0.64 -10.43
C PHE A 283 -2.57 -0.25 -9.95
N ALA A 284 -2.47 -0.02 -8.65
CA ALA A 284 -1.23 0.13 -7.92
C ALA A 284 -0.68 -1.25 -7.52
N ARG A 285 0.37 -1.69 -8.20
CA ARG A 285 1.12 -2.91 -7.91
C ARG A 285 2.39 -2.57 -7.11
N ASP A 286 2.94 -3.55 -6.39
CA ASP A 286 4.23 -3.47 -5.67
C ASP A 286 4.38 -2.20 -4.84
N ASN A 287 3.61 -2.12 -3.76
CA ASN A 287 3.69 -1.02 -2.80
C ASN A 287 4.79 -1.24 -1.75
N GLY A 288 5.63 -2.27 -1.93
CA GLY A 288 6.74 -2.60 -1.03
C GLY A 288 7.94 -1.67 -1.11
N GLY A 289 7.98 -0.76 -2.09
CA GLY A 289 8.94 0.36 -2.14
C GLY A 289 8.54 1.52 -1.22
N ALA A 290 7.33 1.56 -0.68
CA ALA A 290 6.94 2.60 0.24
C ALA A 290 7.70 2.46 1.56
N THR A 291 8.27 3.56 2.04
CA THR A 291 9.00 3.62 3.29
C THR A 291 8.56 4.87 4.03
N LEU A 292 8.13 4.69 5.28
CA LEU A 292 7.76 5.81 6.16
C LEU A 292 8.99 6.52 6.74
N ASP A 293 10.15 5.85 6.69
CA ASP A 293 11.40 6.31 7.28
C ASP A 293 12.31 7.05 6.28
N ASP A 294 12.05 6.89 4.98
CA ASP A 294 12.82 7.51 3.91
C ASP A 294 11.90 8.36 3.01
N TRP A 295 11.92 9.66 3.30
CA TRP A 295 11.01 10.66 2.75
C TRP A 295 11.48 11.20 1.39
N GLU A 296 12.58 10.69 0.82
CA GLU A 296 13.15 11.19 -0.45
C GLU A 296 12.14 11.15 -1.62
N GLY A 297 11.23 10.18 -1.63
CA GLY A 297 10.18 10.08 -2.66
C GLY A 297 9.14 11.20 -2.63
N HIS A 298 8.95 11.89 -1.51
CA HIS A 298 7.89 12.90 -1.35
C HIS A 298 8.09 14.13 -2.25
N ASP A 299 9.34 14.51 -2.50
CA ASP A 299 9.66 15.69 -3.32
C ASP A 299 9.27 15.51 -4.80
N ASP A 300 9.24 14.27 -5.28
CA ASP A 300 8.82 13.99 -6.66
C ASP A 300 7.29 14.06 -6.83
N TYR A 301 6.50 13.56 -5.86
CA TYR A 301 5.04 13.65 -5.94
C TYR A 301 4.50 15.07 -5.74
N ASN A 302 5.17 15.89 -4.93
CA ASN A 302 4.83 17.30 -4.78
C ASN A 302 4.91 18.08 -6.11
N ARG A 303 5.67 17.59 -7.10
CA ARG A 303 5.73 18.19 -8.44
C ARG A 303 4.59 17.72 -9.35
N TRP A 304 3.95 16.59 -9.02
CA TRP A 304 2.96 15.94 -9.87
C TRP A 304 1.52 16.36 -9.56
N VAL A 305 1.23 16.77 -8.33
CA VAL A 305 -0.09 17.16 -7.81
C VAL A 305 -0.16 18.67 -7.64
#